data_AF-A0A0Q9Q4H4-F1
#
_entry.id   AF-A0A0Q9Q4H4-F1
#
_cell.length_a   1.000
_cell.length_b   1.000
_cell.length_c   1.000
_cell.angle_alpha   90.00
_cell.angle_beta   90.00
_cell.angle_gamma   90.00
#
_symmetry.space_group_name_H-M   'P 1'
#
loop_
_entity.id
_entity.type
_entity.pdbx_description
1 polymer ?
#
loop_
_entity_poly.entity_id
_entity_poly.type
_entity_poly.pdbx_seq_one_letter_code
_entity_poly.pdbx_strand_id
1 'polypeptide(L)'
;MKMQERIREGAVGAILFDAAVSPQVDDDWFSPAYWRAQGGLHVQSGGRGGVSVIATPAGECVLRHYRRGGLVAALMGDRYLWTGADRTRCFEEFRLLARIAELGLPGPRAVAARYVRRGPFYTADLITGRIADADTLAARLAAGRLDAGLAEEVGALVARFHREGIWHADLNAHNVLVAPGGLYLLDFDRGRLRRPAESWRQANLLRLRRSLLKLGAASEGEARFEETLWQPLVYRYERTLAA
;
A
#
# COMPACT_ATOMS: atom_id res chain seq x y z
N MET A 1 14.01 -7.37 -11.41
CA MET A 1 15.03 -6.42 -11.92
C MET A 1 15.40 -5.51 -10.77
N LYS A 2 16.70 -5.26 -10.53
CA LYS A 2 17.16 -4.39 -9.43
C LYS A 2 16.71 -2.96 -9.71
N MET A 3 16.13 -2.29 -8.73
CA MET A 3 15.72 -0.88 -8.84
C MET A 3 16.93 0.00 -9.15
N GLN A 4 16.75 0.99 -10.03
CA GLN A 4 17.73 2.02 -10.33
C GLN A 4 17.22 3.38 -9.80
N GLU A 5 17.41 3.60 -8.51
CA GLU A 5 16.98 4.85 -7.84
C GLU A 5 17.66 6.06 -8.49
N ARG A 6 16.86 7.04 -8.93
CA ARG A 6 17.33 8.37 -9.38
C ARG A 6 16.52 9.46 -8.72
N ILE A 7 17.20 10.56 -8.41
CA ILE A 7 16.60 11.78 -7.88
C ILE A 7 16.76 12.89 -8.92
N ARG A 8 15.64 13.57 -9.22
CA ARG A 8 15.62 14.83 -9.94
C ARG A 8 15.21 15.94 -9.00
N GLU A 9 16.12 16.87 -8.74
CA GLU A 9 15.82 18.06 -7.95
C GLU A 9 15.11 19.13 -8.80
N GLY A 10 14.21 19.86 -8.17
CA GLY A 10 13.53 21.02 -8.72
C GLY A 10 13.58 22.19 -7.74
N ALA A 11 13.15 23.38 -8.19
CA ALA A 11 13.26 24.61 -7.40
C ALA A 11 12.55 24.55 -6.03
N VAL A 12 11.47 23.77 -5.94
CA VAL A 12 10.63 23.66 -4.75
C VAL A 12 10.50 22.25 -4.22
N GLY A 13 11.21 21.26 -4.76
CA GLY A 13 10.93 19.86 -4.46
C GLY A 13 11.92 18.89 -5.10
N ALA A 14 11.64 17.59 -4.97
CA ALA A 14 12.37 16.58 -5.71
C ALA A 14 11.46 15.42 -6.09
N ILE A 15 11.83 14.74 -7.18
CA ILE A 15 11.21 13.53 -7.68
C ILE A 15 12.21 12.39 -7.52
N LEU A 16 11.79 11.34 -6.82
CA LEU A 16 12.49 10.06 -6.69
C LEU A 16 11.81 9.06 -7.61
N PHE A 17 12.55 8.36 -8.47
CA PHE A 17 11.95 7.39 -9.39
C PHE A 17 12.88 6.22 -9.68
N ASP A 18 12.31 5.11 -10.14
CA ASP A 18 13.07 3.95 -10.58
C ASP A 18 13.32 4.06 -12.10
N ALA A 19 14.56 4.38 -12.45
CA ALA A 19 15.00 4.56 -13.84
C ALA A 19 14.93 3.27 -14.67
N ALA A 20 14.81 2.10 -14.02
CA ALA A 20 14.58 0.84 -14.70
C ALA A 20 13.08 0.64 -15.06
N VAL A 21 12.17 1.44 -14.50
CA VAL A 21 10.74 1.48 -14.88
C VAL A 21 10.52 2.52 -15.97
N SER A 22 11.02 3.74 -15.75
CA SER A 22 10.95 4.85 -16.69
C SER A 22 12.24 5.66 -16.62
N PRO A 23 12.96 5.86 -17.73
CA PRO A 23 14.25 6.57 -17.71
C PRO A 23 14.10 8.05 -17.34
N GLN A 24 12.90 8.62 -17.49
CA GLN A 24 12.58 10.00 -17.19
C GLN A 24 11.20 10.11 -16.54
N VAL A 25 11.12 10.93 -15.48
CA VAL A 25 9.88 11.31 -14.81
C VAL A 25 9.96 12.81 -14.51
N ASP A 26 8.87 13.53 -14.74
CA ASP A 26 8.74 14.96 -14.53
C ASP A 26 7.53 15.32 -13.66
N ASP A 27 7.33 16.61 -13.43
CA ASP A 27 6.24 17.10 -12.59
C ASP A 27 4.84 16.83 -13.17
N ASP A 28 4.73 16.66 -14.49
CA ASP A 28 3.45 16.43 -15.17
C ASP A 28 2.90 15.04 -14.85
N TRP A 29 3.77 14.07 -14.56
CA TRP A 29 3.36 12.74 -14.09
C TRP A 29 2.49 12.78 -12.83
N PHE A 30 2.66 13.81 -12.00
CA PHE A 30 1.93 13.99 -10.76
C PHE A 30 0.76 14.97 -10.90
N SER A 31 0.37 15.30 -12.14
CA SER A 31 -0.78 16.14 -12.46
C SER A 31 -1.92 15.29 -13.04
N PRO A 32 -3.02 15.07 -12.30
CA PRO A 32 -4.20 14.41 -12.86
C PRO A 32 -4.76 15.14 -14.10
N ALA A 33 -4.61 16.47 -14.16
CA ALA A 33 -5.06 17.27 -15.30
C ALA A 33 -4.25 16.96 -16.56
N TYR A 34 -2.92 16.77 -16.44
CA TYR A 34 -2.06 16.36 -17.55
C TYR A 34 -2.52 15.03 -18.15
N TRP A 35 -2.70 14.00 -17.32
CA TRP A 35 -3.17 12.69 -17.79
C TRP A 35 -4.57 12.72 -18.36
N ARG A 36 -5.46 13.57 -17.81
CA ARG A 36 -6.80 13.77 -18.39
C ARG A 36 -6.73 14.38 -19.79
N ALA A 37 -5.88 15.38 -20.00
CA ALA A 37 -5.70 16.00 -21.32
C ALA A 37 -5.14 15.02 -22.35
N GLN A 38 -4.37 14.02 -21.91
CA GLN A 38 -3.85 12.94 -22.74
C GLN A 38 -4.81 11.75 -22.91
N GLY A 39 -6.01 11.80 -22.33
CA GLY A 39 -6.96 10.69 -22.34
C GLY A 39 -6.54 9.48 -21.49
N GLY A 40 -5.49 9.61 -20.68
CA GLY A 40 -4.91 8.53 -19.88
C GLY A 40 -5.33 8.50 -18.42
N LEU A 41 -6.30 9.33 -17.99
CA LEU A 41 -6.82 9.32 -16.62
C LEU A 41 -8.12 8.51 -16.51
N HIS A 42 -8.09 7.45 -15.71
CA HIS A 42 -9.26 6.69 -15.30
C HIS A 42 -9.46 6.83 -13.80
N VAL A 43 -10.57 7.40 -13.36
CA VAL A 43 -10.91 7.49 -11.94
C VAL A 43 -11.77 6.29 -11.57
N GLN A 44 -11.25 5.44 -10.69
CA GLN A 44 -12.03 4.33 -10.14
C GLN A 44 -12.69 4.71 -8.82
N SER A 45 -13.97 4.37 -8.71
CA SER A 45 -14.75 4.49 -7.49
C SER A 45 -14.17 3.55 -6.43
N GLY A 46 -13.48 4.11 -5.44
CA GLY A 46 -12.91 3.36 -4.32
C GLY A 46 -12.82 4.24 -3.08
N GLY A 47 -13.51 3.82 -2.00
CA GLY A 47 -13.41 4.39 -0.64
C GLY A 47 -13.44 5.92 -0.52
N ARG A 48 -12.82 6.44 0.55
CA ARG A 48 -12.75 7.88 0.87
C ARG A 48 -11.72 8.60 -0.03
N GLY A 49 -11.93 8.65 -1.34
CA GLY A 49 -11.13 9.55 -2.19
C GLY A 49 -11.01 9.23 -3.67
N GLY A 50 -11.42 8.03 -4.12
CA GLY A 50 -11.20 7.59 -5.49
C GLY A 50 -9.73 7.28 -5.79
N VAL A 51 -9.48 6.29 -6.64
CA VAL A 51 -8.12 5.94 -7.09
C VAL A 51 -7.92 6.53 -8.47
N SER A 52 -6.90 7.38 -8.63
CA SER A 52 -6.53 7.93 -9.94
C SER A 52 -5.61 6.95 -10.65
N VAL A 53 -6.13 6.24 -11.65
CA VAL A 53 -5.33 5.38 -12.53
C VAL A 53 -4.86 6.22 -13.71
N ILE A 54 -3.56 6.18 -13.99
CA ILE A 54 -2.90 6.94 -15.04
C ILE A 54 -2.19 5.98 -16.00
N ALA A 55 -2.39 6.17 -17.30
CA ALA A 55 -1.68 5.43 -18.35
C ALA A 55 -0.35 6.11 -18.64
N THR A 56 0.74 5.55 -18.12
CA THR A 56 2.09 6.10 -18.25
C THR A 56 2.93 5.29 -19.25
N PRO A 57 4.09 5.80 -19.72
CA PRO A 57 5.06 4.99 -20.45
C PRO A 57 5.53 3.73 -19.70
N ALA A 58 5.41 3.70 -18.37
CA ALA A 58 5.71 2.55 -17.53
C ALA A 58 4.55 1.54 -17.40
N GLY A 59 3.42 1.77 -18.08
CA GLY A 59 2.17 1.03 -17.96
C GLY A 59 1.14 1.74 -17.08
N GLU A 60 0.04 1.05 -16.79
CA GLU A 60 -1.00 1.56 -15.90
C GLU A 60 -0.47 1.71 -14.47
N CYS A 61 -0.58 2.91 -13.92
CA CYS A 61 -0.14 3.24 -12.58
C CYS A 61 -1.28 3.84 -11.75
N VAL A 62 -1.15 3.75 -10.43
CA VAL A 62 -1.98 4.46 -9.46
C VAL A 62 -1.22 5.70 -9.00
N LEU A 63 -1.82 6.88 -9.21
CA LEU A 63 -1.36 8.15 -8.67
C LEU A 63 -2.11 8.44 -7.36
N ARG A 64 -1.36 8.54 -6.26
CA ARG A 64 -1.87 8.88 -4.93
C ARG A 64 -1.26 10.17 -4.44
N HIS A 65 -2.14 11.11 -4.09
CA HIS A 65 -1.77 12.29 -3.32
C HIS A 65 -1.93 12.01 -1.82
N TYR A 66 -0.91 12.28 -1.02
CA TYR A 66 -0.96 12.03 0.42
C TYR A 66 -1.87 13.05 1.09
N ARG A 67 -3.00 12.57 1.61
CA ARG A 67 -3.89 13.38 2.44
C ARG A 67 -3.65 13.04 3.91
N ARG A 68 -3.60 14.05 4.77
CA ARG A 68 -3.67 13.80 6.22
C ARG A 68 -5.10 13.40 6.58
N GLY A 69 -5.24 12.40 7.44
CA GLY A 69 -6.51 12.04 8.08
C GLY A 69 -6.65 12.63 9.48
N GLY A 70 -7.87 12.65 10.00
CA GLY A 70 -8.18 13.06 11.38
C GLY A 70 -8.23 14.58 11.62
N LEU A 71 -8.39 14.98 12.89
CA LEU A 71 -8.55 16.39 13.31
C LEU A 71 -7.40 17.31 12.86
N VAL A 72 -6.20 16.75 12.62
CA VAL A 72 -5.03 17.49 12.11
C VAL A 72 -5.22 17.93 10.65
N ALA A 73 -6.01 17.20 9.85
CA ALA A 73 -6.34 17.58 8.48
C ALA A 73 -7.21 18.85 8.44
N ALA A 74 -8.10 19.03 9.41
CA ALA A 74 -8.95 20.21 9.54
C ALA A 74 -8.15 21.50 9.85
N LEU A 75 -6.98 21.37 10.50
CA LEU A 75 -6.13 22.51 10.86
C LEU A 75 -4.98 22.75 9.86
N MET A 76 -4.37 21.69 9.31
CA MET A 76 -3.15 21.79 8.49
C MET A 76 -3.30 21.34 7.04
N GLY A 77 -4.44 20.78 6.64
CA GLY A 77 -4.64 20.22 5.30
C GLY A 77 -3.75 18.99 5.04
N ASP A 78 -3.16 18.93 3.85
CA ASP A 78 -2.27 17.88 3.31
C ASP A 78 -0.76 18.11 3.64
N ARG A 79 -0.45 19.10 4.47
CA ARG A 79 0.93 19.57 4.70
C ARG A 79 1.67 18.82 5.81
N TYR A 80 2.89 18.36 5.53
CA TYR A 80 3.79 17.69 6.48
C TYR A 80 4.98 18.56 6.86
N LEU A 81 5.47 18.47 8.10
CA LEU A 81 6.65 19.22 8.54
C LEU A 81 7.90 18.71 7.81
N TRP A 82 8.66 19.63 7.21
CA TRP A 82 9.91 19.31 6.54
C TRP A 82 11.01 19.00 7.55
N THR A 83 11.61 17.82 7.44
CA THR A 83 12.74 17.37 8.29
C THR A 83 13.89 16.74 7.51
N GLY A 84 13.89 16.91 6.17
CA GLY A 84 14.86 16.32 5.23
C GLY A 84 14.18 15.50 4.13
N ALA A 85 14.81 15.44 2.95
CA ALA A 85 14.27 14.77 1.76
C ALA A 85 14.03 13.27 2.00
N ASP A 86 15.02 12.57 2.56
CA ASP A 86 14.96 11.13 2.85
C ASP A 86 13.93 10.77 3.92
N ARG A 87 13.45 11.76 4.68
CA ARG A 87 12.44 11.59 5.74
C ARG A 87 11.04 11.98 5.28
N THR A 88 10.87 12.30 4.00
CA THR A 88 9.53 12.50 3.44
C THR A 88 8.81 11.17 3.32
N ARG A 89 7.50 11.16 3.60
CA ARG A 89 6.71 9.93 3.60
C ARG A 89 6.74 9.19 2.27
N CYS A 90 6.68 9.94 1.16
CA CYS A 90 6.71 9.36 -0.18
C CYS A 90 8.06 8.72 -0.51
N PHE A 91 9.19 9.29 -0.06
CA PHE A 91 10.51 8.68 -0.29
C PHE A 91 10.71 7.45 0.59
N GLU A 92 10.30 7.51 1.87
CA GLU A 92 10.34 6.34 2.76
C GLU A 92 9.49 5.18 2.22
N GLU A 93 8.27 5.47 1.76
CA GLU A 93 7.39 4.44 1.20
C GLU A 93 7.90 3.90 -0.14
N PHE A 94 8.39 4.76 -1.04
CA PHE A 94 9.00 4.34 -2.30
C PHE A 94 10.15 3.34 -2.06
N ARG A 95 11.07 3.67 -1.15
CA ARG A 95 12.21 2.80 -0.82
C ARG A 95 11.78 1.51 -0.12
N LEU A 96 10.74 1.56 0.71
CA LEU A 96 10.18 0.36 1.32
C LEU A 96 9.56 -0.57 0.27
N LEU A 97 8.78 -0.03 -0.68
CA LEU A 97 8.21 -0.79 -1.79
C LEU A 97 9.29 -1.42 -2.67
N ALA A 98 10.37 -0.69 -2.92
CA ALA A 98 11.49 -1.26 -3.65
C ALA A 98 12.17 -2.40 -2.90
N ARG A 99 12.35 -2.26 -1.57
CA ARG A 99 12.86 -3.35 -0.75
C ARG A 99 11.93 -4.57 -0.75
N ILE A 100 10.61 -4.34 -0.70
CA ILE A 100 9.60 -5.40 -0.83
C ILE A 100 9.77 -6.14 -2.15
N ALA A 101 9.99 -5.42 -3.26
CA ALA A 101 10.21 -6.03 -4.56
C ALA A 101 11.53 -6.84 -4.62
N GLU A 102 12.62 -6.34 -4.03
CA GLU A 102 13.88 -7.08 -3.92
C GLU A 102 13.75 -8.38 -3.13
N LEU A 103 12.89 -8.39 -2.10
CA LEU A 103 12.58 -9.56 -1.29
C LEU A 103 11.61 -10.54 -1.98
N GLY A 104 11.14 -10.24 -3.19
CA GLY A 104 10.15 -11.06 -3.89
C GLY A 104 8.79 -11.10 -3.19
N LEU A 105 8.48 -10.10 -2.37
CA LEU A 105 7.21 -9.98 -1.66
C LEU A 105 6.16 -9.29 -2.57
N PRO A 106 4.89 -9.74 -2.54
CA PRO A 106 3.86 -9.21 -3.41
C PRO A 106 3.30 -7.87 -2.90
N GLY A 107 3.97 -6.78 -3.28
CA GLY A 107 3.50 -5.40 -3.11
C GLY A 107 3.46 -4.66 -4.44
N PRO A 108 2.89 -3.44 -4.48
CA PRO A 108 2.84 -2.66 -5.70
C PRO A 108 4.24 -2.18 -6.11
N ARG A 109 4.54 -2.22 -7.40
CA ARG A 109 5.84 -1.75 -7.93
C ARG A 109 5.96 -0.24 -7.69
N ALA A 110 7.03 0.21 -7.06
CA ALA A 110 7.33 1.64 -6.96
C ALA A 110 7.70 2.21 -8.34
N VAL A 111 7.11 3.33 -8.74
CA VAL A 111 7.40 3.99 -10.03
C VAL A 111 8.05 5.34 -9.79
N ALA A 112 7.36 6.22 -9.06
CA ALA A 112 7.90 7.53 -8.70
C ALA A 112 7.27 8.07 -7.42
N ALA A 113 7.98 8.95 -6.72
CA ALA A 113 7.54 9.69 -5.56
C ALA A 113 7.96 11.15 -5.72
N ARG A 114 7.13 12.08 -5.28
CA ARG A 114 7.45 13.51 -5.28
C ARG A 114 7.13 14.12 -3.94
N TYR A 115 7.96 15.06 -3.50
CA TYR A 115 7.56 16.06 -2.52
C TYR A 115 7.69 17.46 -3.11
N VAL A 116 6.80 18.36 -2.67
CA VAL A 116 6.85 19.80 -2.98
C VAL A 116 6.86 20.58 -1.67
N ARG A 117 7.93 21.33 -1.42
CA ARG A 117 8.13 22.19 -0.26
C ARG A 117 7.38 23.51 -0.40
N ARG A 118 6.77 23.93 0.70
CA ARG A 118 6.13 25.24 0.89
C ARG A 118 6.46 25.76 2.29
N GLY A 119 7.51 26.57 2.38
CA GLY A 119 8.04 27.05 3.65
C GLY A 119 8.51 25.88 4.55
N PRO A 120 8.06 25.79 5.81
CA PRO A 120 8.42 24.70 6.70
C PRO A 120 7.67 23.39 6.40
N PHE A 121 6.77 23.38 5.41
CA PHE A 121 5.94 22.24 5.09
C PHE A 121 6.26 21.62 3.73
N TYR A 122 5.75 20.42 3.49
CA TYR A 122 5.72 19.79 2.17
C TYR A 122 4.39 19.06 1.91
N THR A 123 4.04 18.90 0.63
CA THR A 123 3.03 17.96 0.14
C THR A 123 3.73 16.79 -0.57
N ALA A 124 3.05 15.66 -0.68
CA ALA A 124 3.66 14.45 -1.24
C ALA A 124 2.72 13.70 -2.17
N ASP A 125 3.31 13.05 -3.16
CA ASP A 125 2.64 12.19 -4.13
C ASP A 125 3.45 10.89 -4.31
N LEU A 126 2.76 9.79 -4.60
CA LEU A 126 3.36 8.50 -4.95
C LEU A 126 2.64 7.92 -6.17
N ILE A 127 3.42 7.38 -7.09
CA ILE A 127 2.99 6.61 -8.25
C ILE A 127 3.48 5.19 -8.08
N THR A 128 2.55 4.23 -8.10
CA THR A 128 2.86 2.80 -8.07
C THR A 128 2.25 2.09 -9.26
N GLY A 129 2.81 0.95 -9.66
CA GLY A 129 2.19 0.09 -10.67
C GLY A 129 0.80 -0.36 -10.21
N ARG A 130 -0.16 -0.36 -11.13
CA ARG A 130 -1.52 -0.86 -10.86
C ARG A 130 -1.52 -2.38 -10.83
N ILE A 131 -2.26 -2.93 -9.86
CA ILE A 131 -2.60 -4.35 -9.84
C ILE A 131 -3.98 -4.46 -10.50
N ALA A 132 -4.01 -5.03 -11.71
CA ALA A 132 -5.23 -5.17 -12.51
C ALA A 132 -6.14 -6.27 -11.96
N ASP A 133 -7.43 -6.16 -12.26
CA ASP A 133 -8.46 -7.19 -12.01
C ASP A 133 -8.49 -7.72 -10.57
N ALA A 134 -8.28 -6.82 -9.61
CA ALA A 134 -8.19 -7.16 -8.19
C ALA A 134 -9.37 -6.64 -7.39
N ASP A 135 -9.85 -7.46 -6.45
CA ASP A 135 -10.78 -7.05 -5.41
C ASP A 135 -10.05 -6.90 -4.07
N THR A 136 -10.49 -5.98 -3.23
CA THR A 136 -10.04 -5.99 -1.83
C THR A 136 -10.58 -7.21 -1.09
N LEU A 137 -9.86 -7.70 -0.08
CA LEU A 137 -10.36 -8.73 0.83
C LEU A 137 -11.67 -8.29 1.51
N ALA A 138 -11.81 -6.99 1.79
CA ALA A 138 -13.07 -6.41 2.27
C ALA A 138 -14.23 -6.57 1.28
N ALA A 139 -14.00 -6.33 -0.01
CA ALA A 139 -15.00 -6.54 -1.06
C ALA A 139 -15.34 -8.04 -1.24
N ARG A 140 -14.34 -8.91 -1.13
CA ARG A 140 -14.54 -10.37 -1.14
C ARG A 140 -15.39 -10.84 0.04
N LEU A 141 -15.10 -10.33 1.23
CA LEU A 141 -15.91 -10.59 2.42
C LEU A 141 -17.36 -10.11 2.24
N ALA A 142 -17.57 -8.87 1.78
CA ALA A 142 -18.90 -8.33 1.54
C ALA A 142 -19.70 -9.12 0.50
N ALA A 143 -19.02 -9.73 -0.48
CA ALA A 143 -19.62 -10.58 -1.49
C ALA A 143 -19.79 -12.05 -1.06
N GLY A 144 -19.48 -12.41 0.19
CA GLY A 144 -19.54 -13.80 0.67
C GLY A 144 -18.51 -14.73 0.02
N ARG A 145 -17.41 -14.17 -0.50
CA ARG A 145 -16.34 -14.89 -1.24
C ARG A 145 -15.03 -14.97 -0.45
N LEU A 146 -15.10 -14.86 0.88
CA LEU A 146 -13.98 -15.12 1.77
C LEU A 146 -14.27 -16.42 2.52
N ASP A 147 -13.60 -17.50 2.12
CA ASP A 147 -13.67 -18.82 2.74
C ASP A 147 -12.39 -19.16 3.51
N ALA A 148 -12.35 -20.35 4.11
CA ALA A 148 -11.19 -20.83 4.87
C ALA A 148 -9.91 -20.90 4.01
N GLY A 149 -10.03 -21.29 2.73
CA GLY A 149 -8.89 -21.39 1.81
C GLY A 149 -8.26 -20.03 1.53
N LEU A 150 -9.07 -19.03 1.19
CA LEU A 150 -8.58 -17.67 1.01
C LEU A 150 -8.03 -17.08 2.33
N ALA A 151 -8.64 -17.42 3.47
CA ALA A 151 -8.13 -17.01 4.78
C ALA A 151 -6.73 -17.58 5.06
N GLU A 152 -6.47 -18.85 4.73
CA GLU A 152 -5.13 -19.44 4.81
C GLU A 152 -4.13 -18.69 3.92
N GLU A 153 -4.48 -18.41 2.66
CA GLU A 153 -3.60 -17.68 1.74
C GLU A 153 -3.24 -16.28 2.26
N VAL A 154 -4.21 -15.58 2.87
CA VAL A 154 -3.97 -14.29 3.53
C VAL A 154 -3.02 -14.46 4.73
N GLY A 155 -3.17 -15.54 5.50
CA GLY A 155 -2.25 -15.88 6.59
C GLY A 155 -0.81 -16.08 6.09
N ALA A 156 -0.65 -16.87 5.02
CA ALA A 156 0.65 -17.09 4.38
C ALA A 156 1.27 -15.79 3.85
N LEU A 157 0.46 -14.95 3.20
CA LEU A 157 0.88 -13.65 2.70
C LEU A 157 1.47 -12.80 3.83
N VAL A 158 0.71 -12.58 4.91
CA VAL A 158 1.13 -11.74 6.03
C VAL A 158 2.39 -12.30 6.70
N ALA A 159 2.50 -13.63 6.84
CA ALA A 159 3.68 -14.27 7.41
C ALA A 159 4.95 -14.00 6.60
N ARG A 160 4.88 -14.04 5.25
CA ARG A 160 6.02 -13.74 4.38
C ARG A 160 6.57 -12.34 4.63
N PHE A 161 5.70 -11.33 4.75
CA PHE A 161 6.12 -9.96 5.06
C PHE A 161 6.72 -9.85 6.47
N HIS A 162 6.07 -10.47 7.45
CA HIS A 162 6.51 -10.45 8.84
C HIS A 162 7.86 -11.15 9.07
N ARG A 163 8.15 -12.22 8.32
CA ARG A 163 9.42 -12.95 8.35
C ARG A 163 10.58 -12.06 7.93
N GLU A 164 10.38 -11.25 6.89
CA GLU A 164 11.37 -10.26 6.41
C GLU A 164 11.43 -8.98 7.26
N GLY A 165 10.66 -8.92 8.36
CA GLY A 165 10.64 -7.75 9.24
C GLY A 165 9.84 -6.56 8.70
N ILE A 166 9.02 -6.74 7.68
CA ILE A 166 8.17 -5.67 7.15
C ILE A 166 6.96 -5.49 8.08
N TRP A 167 6.91 -4.32 8.74
CA TRP A 167 5.79 -3.89 9.56
C TRP A 167 4.88 -2.95 8.77
N HIS A 168 3.58 -3.25 8.80
CA HIS A 168 2.57 -2.49 8.06
C HIS A 168 1.73 -1.62 9.02
N ALA A 169 1.82 -0.30 8.90
CA ALA A 169 1.19 0.61 9.87
C ALA A 169 -0.35 0.47 9.92
N ASP A 170 -0.97 0.10 8.80
CA ASP A 170 -2.42 -0.07 8.70
C ASP A 170 -2.85 -1.37 8.01
N LEU A 171 -2.36 -2.52 8.49
CA LEU A 171 -2.77 -3.83 7.96
C LEU A 171 -4.26 -4.06 8.21
N ASN A 172 -5.07 -4.02 7.15
CA ASN A 172 -6.53 -4.18 7.19
C ASN A 172 -7.03 -4.83 5.89
N ALA A 173 -8.28 -5.31 5.87
CA ALA A 173 -8.85 -6.02 4.73
C ALA A 173 -9.04 -5.18 3.44
N HIS A 174 -8.99 -3.84 3.52
CA HIS A 174 -8.97 -2.99 2.31
C HIS A 174 -7.58 -2.93 1.66
N ASN A 175 -6.52 -3.20 2.44
CA ASN A 175 -5.13 -3.18 1.99
C ASN A 175 -4.62 -4.55 1.56
N VAL A 176 -5.48 -5.57 1.54
CA VAL A 176 -5.20 -6.88 0.95
C VAL A 176 -5.96 -6.98 -0.36
N LEU A 177 -5.25 -7.16 -1.46
CA LEU A 177 -5.85 -7.40 -2.77
C LEU A 177 -5.83 -8.88 -3.14
N VAL A 178 -6.92 -9.33 -3.76
CA VAL A 178 -7.11 -10.64 -4.35
C VAL A 178 -7.22 -10.46 -5.87
N ALA A 179 -6.18 -10.88 -6.60
CA ALA A 179 -6.11 -10.81 -8.05
C ALA A 179 -5.91 -12.22 -8.64
N PRO A 180 -6.15 -12.43 -9.95
CA PRO A 180 -5.89 -13.72 -10.59
C PRO A 180 -4.45 -14.22 -10.42
N GLY A 181 -3.48 -13.30 -10.35
CA GLY A 181 -2.06 -13.61 -10.12
C GLY A 181 -1.68 -13.86 -8.66
N GLY A 182 -2.64 -13.86 -7.72
CA GLY A 182 -2.41 -14.08 -6.29
C GLY A 182 -2.75 -12.88 -5.42
N LEU A 183 -2.28 -12.93 -4.16
CA LEU A 183 -2.55 -11.91 -3.17
C LEU A 183 -1.44 -10.86 -3.08
N TYR A 184 -1.84 -9.63 -2.80
CA TYR A 184 -0.93 -8.49 -2.66
C TYR A 184 -1.28 -7.65 -1.44
N LEU A 185 -0.26 -7.07 -0.79
CA LEU A 185 -0.44 -6.03 0.22
C LEU A 185 -0.22 -4.65 -0.40
N LEU A 186 -1.10 -3.71 -0.05
CA LEU A 186 -1.09 -2.32 -0.53
C LEU A 186 -0.89 -1.32 0.60
N ASP A 187 -0.58 -0.08 0.23
CA ASP A 187 -0.52 1.10 1.11
C ASP A 187 0.45 0.94 2.28
N PHE A 188 1.73 1.07 1.95
CA PHE A 188 2.80 1.03 2.93
C PHE A 188 3.08 2.43 3.53
N ASP A 189 2.11 3.36 3.52
CA ASP A 189 2.27 4.65 4.20
C ASP A 189 2.59 4.38 5.68
N ARG A 190 3.71 4.94 6.13
CA ARG A 190 4.30 4.71 7.46
C ARG A 190 4.73 3.26 7.73
N GLY A 191 4.72 2.37 6.75
CA GLY A 191 5.34 1.04 6.85
C GLY A 191 6.84 1.16 7.14
N ARG A 192 7.42 0.14 7.78
CA ARG A 192 8.85 0.15 8.19
C ARG A 192 9.45 -1.25 8.19
N LEU A 193 10.75 -1.33 7.95
CA LEU A 193 11.54 -2.48 8.39
C LEU A 193 11.72 -2.40 9.91
N ARG A 194 11.43 -3.50 10.59
CA ARG A 194 11.65 -3.68 12.02
C ARG A 194 12.39 -4.98 12.25
N ARG A 195 13.20 -5.03 13.31
CA ARG A 195 13.70 -6.31 13.79
C ARG A 195 12.50 -7.23 14.06
N PRO A 196 12.44 -8.44 13.49
CA PRO A 196 11.34 -9.36 13.72
C PRO A 196 11.15 -9.62 15.21
N ALA A 197 9.96 -9.32 15.72
CA ALA A 197 9.58 -9.56 17.10
C ALA A 197 8.10 -9.94 17.16
N GLU A 198 7.79 -10.91 18.01
CA GLU A 198 6.45 -11.47 18.12
C GLU A 198 5.40 -10.41 18.48
N SER A 199 5.73 -9.51 19.41
CA SER A 199 4.82 -8.49 19.91
C SER A 199 4.21 -7.61 18.80
N TRP A 200 5.03 -7.09 17.89
CA TRP A 200 4.50 -6.25 16.80
C TRP A 200 3.82 -7.07 15.72
N ARG A 201 4.26 -8.31 15.46
CA ARG A 201 3.63 -9.21 14.49
C ARG A 201 2.20 -9.56 14.91
N GLN A 202 2.04 -9.93 16.18
CA GLN A 202 0.74 -10.21 16.77
C GLN A 202 -0.16 -8.96 16.78
N ALA A 203 0.39 -7.80 17.13
CA ALA A 203 -0.36 -6.54 17.05
C ALA A 203 -0.82 -6.22 15.61
N ASN A 204 -0.04 -6.59 14.59
CA ASN A 204 -0.41 -6.39 13.19
C ASN A 204 -1.51 -7.34 12.74
N LEU A 205 -1.41 -8.63 13.09
CA LEU A 205 -2.48 -9.61 12.87
C LEU A 205 -3.79 -9.22 13.55
N LEU A 206 -3.74 -8.77 14.82
CA LEU A 206 -4.92 -8.33 15.55
C LEU A 206 -5.58 -7.09 14.91
N ARG A 207 -4.82 -6.24 14.21
CA ARG A 207 -5.39 -5.14 13.42
C ARG A 207 -6.20 -5.68 12.24
N LEU A 208 -5.67 -6.68 11.53
CA LEU A 208 -6.40 -7.35 10.44
C LEU A 208 -7.67 -8.02 10.98
N ARG A 209 -7.58 -8.79 12.09
CA ARG A 209 -8.73 -9.41 12.77
C ARG A 209 -9.82 -8.37 13.07
N ARG A 210 -9.43 -7.27 13.72
CA ARG A 210 -10.35 -6.19 14.07
C ARG A 210 -11.00 -5.55 12.83
N SER A 211 -10.27 -5.44 11.72
CA SER A 211 -10.83 -4.92 10.48
C SER A 211 -11.89 -5.86 9.89
N LEU A 212 -11.65 -7.17 9.89
CA LEU A 212 -12.62 -8.18 9.42
C LEU A 212 -13.89 -8.16 10.28
N LEU A 213 -13.74 -8.11 11.61
CA LEU A 213 -14.88 -8.01 12.53
C LEU A 213 -15.70 -6.74 12.27
N LYS A 214 -15.04 -5.59 12.08
CA LYS A 214 -15.72 -4.32 11.75
C LYS A 214 -16.47 -4.36 10.42
N LEU A 215 -16.03 -5.20 9.49
CA LEU A 215 -16.66 -5.41 8.18
C LEU A 215 -17.76 -6.48 8.22
N GLY A 216 -18.09 -7.01 9.41
CA GLY A 216 -19.19 -7.96 9.57
C GLY A 216 -18.79 -9.42 9.35
N ALA A 217 -17.50 -9.77 9.40
CA ALA A 217 -17.07 -11.17 9.24
C ALA A 217 -17.62 -12.13 10.31
N ALA A 218 -18.12 -11.60 11.42
CA ALA A 218 -18.76 -12.35 12.50
C ALA A 218 -20.29 -12.11 12.56
N SER A 219 -20.93 -11.77 11.43
CA SER A 219 -22.38 -11.57 11.35
C SER A 219 -23.19 -12.81 11.78
N GLU A 220 -22.62 -14.00 11.58
CA GLU A 220 -23.20 -15.30 11.98
C GLU A 220 -22.67 -15.79 13.35
N GLY A 221 -21.97 -14.93 14.10
CA GLY A 221 -21.41 -15.23 15.42
C GLY A 221 -19.88 -15.35 15.42
N GLU A 222 -19.27 -14.94 16.53
CA GLU A 222 -17.80 -14.91 16.67
C GLU A 222 -17.19 -16.32 16.65
N ALA A 223 -17.88 -17.34 17.19
CA ALA A 223 -17.40 -18.72 17.14
C ALA A 223 -17.25 -19.23 15.70
N ARG A 224 -18.21 -18.92 14.83
CA ARG A 224 -18.15 -19.31 13.41
C ARG A 224 -17.06 -18.55 12.67
N PHE A 225 -16.89 -17.25 12.94
CA PHE A 225 -15.77 -16.46 12.41
C PHE A 225 -14.41 -17.06 12.82
N GLU A 226 -14.28 -17.46 14.09
CA GLU A 226 -13.06 -18.09 14.61
C GLU A 226 -12.75 -19.38 13.87
N GLU A 227 -13.71 -20.30 13.79
CA GLU A 227 -13.54 -21.61 13.14
C GLU A 227 -13.29 -21.52 11.63
N THR A 228 -14.06 -20.68 10.94
CA THR A 228 -14.08 -20.69 9.46
C THR A 228 -13.04 -19.76 8.83
N LEU A 229 -12.63 -18.69 9.52
CA LEU A 229 -11.75 -17.67 8.95
C LEU A 229 -10.49 -17.44 9.78
N TRP A 230 -10.64 -17.19 11.09
CA TRP A 230 -9.48 -16.76 11.89
C TRP A 230 -8.50 -17.89 12.18
N GLN A 231 -8.98 -19.06 12.60
CA GLN A 231 -8.12 -20.22 12.87
C GLN A 231 -7.38 -20.70 11.62
N PRO A 232 -8.00 -20.85 10.43
CA PRO A 232 -7.29 -21.17 9.19
C PRO A 232 -6.21 -20.14 8.85
N LEU A 233 -6.52 -18.84 8.97
CA LEU A 233 -5.56 -17.77 8.74
C LEU A 233 -4.35 -17.87 9.67
N VAL A 234 -4.58 -18.01 10.98
CA VAL A 234 -3.51 -18.11 11.98
C VAL A 234 -2.69 -19.39 11.76
N TYR A 235 -3.35 -20.52 11.51
CA TYR A 235 -2.70 -21.80 11.21
C TYR A 235 -1.71 -21.65 10.05
N ARG A 236 -2.16 -21.08 8.93
CA ARG A 236 -1.29 -20.92 7.75
C ARG A 236 -0.21 -19.86 7.96
N TYR A 237 -0.53 -18.81 8.72
CA TYR A 237 0.43 -17.80 9.13
C TYR A 237 1.59 -18.42 9.92
N GLU A 238 1.31 -19.19 10.97
CA GLU A 238 2.33 -19.80 11.82
C GLU A 238 3.21 -20.79 11.05
N ARG A 239 2.59 -21.64 10.23
CA ARG A 239 3.32 -22.58 9.37
C ARG A 239 4.26 -21.88 8.39
N THR A 240 3.82 -20.77 7.80
CA THR A 240 4.62 -20.02 6.83
C THR A 240 5.72 -19.21 7.51
N LEU A 241 5.48 -18.73 8.74
CA LEU A 241 6.49 -18.00 9.51
C LEU A 241 7.64 -18.90 9.99
N ALA A 242 7.34 -20.18 10.28
CA ALA A 242 8.32 -21.17 10.73
C ALA A 242 9.14 -21.82 9.59
N ALA A 243 8.68 -21.69 8.34
CA ALA A 243 9.36 -22.21 7.15
C ALA A 243 10.45 -21.25 6.64
#